data_AF-A0A4Q6F7J4-F1
#
_entry.id   AF-A0A4Q6F7J4-F1
#
_cell.length_a   1.000
_cell.length_b   1.000
_cell.length_c   1.000
_cell.angle_alpha   90.00
_cell.angle_beta   90.00
_cell.angle_gamma   90.00
#
_symmetry.space_group_name_H-M   'P 1'
#
loop_
_entity.id
_entity.type
_entity.pdbx_description
1 polymer ?
#
loop_
_entity_poly.entity_id
_entity_poly.type
_entity_poly.pdbx_seq_one_letter_code
_entity_poly.pdbx_strand_id
1 'polypeptide(L)'
;FSFDVLDATKLIPEELVPLIPVGKMVLNRNPDNFFAETEQVAFCTAHVVPGIDFSNDPLLAGRIHSYVDTQISRLGGPNFHEIPINASIAQVHNNQRDGMHRQTINRGRVSYEPNSLGGGCPFQAGASGFTSFREPLEGHKVRGSPEKFAEHYNQAKLFYNSQTPIEKAHILRAFRFELTKVQVPAIRERVVATLLNVDKKLAQDLAADLGLDLPDPLPRAIAKVPKPELEKAPSLSLFSFPGDGKIATRKVAILVAHGTDGDAAEAIHQGLLDAGAVPRYIGARLGSVKTRSGDAIDVEGTFETMPSVLFDAIAIPGGQKAIDTLSQLGHALDFVKEQYRHAKPILGLAEGVALIEEALPSRALAKKDEGLIMDRKASTSDGLKKFTKAMSRHRIPEREVDPPAV
;
A
#
# COMPACT_ATOMS: atom_id res chain seq x y z
N PHE A 1 17.80 17.78 16.91
CA PHE A 1 16.73 16.78 17.11
C PHE A 1 17.00 15.95 18.36
N SER A 2 15.93 15.47 19.02
CA SER A 2 15.95 14.55 20.15
C SER A 2 16.39 13.15 19.73
N PHE A 3 16.43 12.91 18.42
CA PHE A 3 16.90 11.71 17.74
C PHE A 3 18.12 12.01 16.87
N ASP A 4 18.75 10.95 16.37
CA ASP A 4 19.82 11.04 15.37
C ASP A 4 19.22 10.92 13.96
N VAL A 5 19.64 11.77 13.03
CA VAL A 5 19.16 11.72 11.63
C VAL A 5 19.78 10.55 10.84
N LEU A 6 20.82 9.92 11.37
CA LEU A 6 21.45 8.73 10.82
C LEU A 6 20.81 7.43 11.34
N ASP A 7 19.83 7.52 12.23
CA ASP A 7 19.09 6.38 12.76
C ASP A 7 17.90 6.06 11.86
N ALA A 8 18.00 4.99 11.07
CA ALA A 8 16.94 4.53 10.18
C ALA A 8 15.63 4.12 10.88
N THR A 9 15.61 4.01 12.22
CA THR A 9 14.38 3.81 13.00
C THR A 9 13.64 5.12 13.30
N LYS A 10 14.19 6.25 12.85
CA LYS A 10 13.68 7.60 13.12
C LYS A 10 13.26 8.28 11.81
N LEU A 11 12.02 8.76 11.76
CA LEU A 11 11.54 9.68 10.73
C LEU A 11 11.90 11.12 11.09
N ILE A 12 12.00 11.98 10.07
CA ILE A 12 12.04 13.43 10.23
C ILE A 12 10.61 13.94 10.00
N PRO A 13 9.89 14.43 11.03
CA PRO A 13 8.52 14.91 10.86
C PRO A 13 8.45 16.11 9.89
N GLU A 14 7.47 16.11 9.01
CA GLU A 14 7.27 17.19 8.03
C GLU A 14 6.94 18.54 8.70
N GLU A 15 6.38 18.50 9.91
CA GLU A 15 6.11 19.68 10.73
C GLU A 15 7.39 20.33 11.26
N LEU A 16 8.52 19.61 11.28
CA LEU A 16 9.84 20.16 11.62
C LEU A 16 10.64 20.55 10.37
N VAL A 17 10.59 19.70 9.35
CA VAL A 17 11.30 19.89 8.08
C VAL A 17 10.33 19.64 6.92
N PRO A 18 9.70 20.69 6.38
CA PRO A 18 8.71 20.54 5.31
C PRO A 18 9.28 19.94 4.03
N LEU A 19 8.49 19.11 3.37
CA LEU A 19 8.85 18.56 2.06
C LEU A 19 8.87 19.64 0.97
N ILE A 20 9.90 19.60 0.12
CA ILE A 20 10.02 20.47 -1.06
C ILE A 20 9.83 19.59 -2.31
N PRO A 21 8.73 19.74 -3.06
CA PRO A 21 8.54 19.00 -4.31
C PRO A 21 9.60 19.38 -5.35
N VAL A 22 10.36 18.39 -5.84
CA VAL A 22 11.46 18.62 -6.82
C VAL A 22 11.16 18.09 -8.22
N GLY A 23 10.08 17.30 -8.40
CA GLY A 23 9.75 16.70 -9.69
C GLY A 23 8.54 15.78 -9.63
N LYS A 24 8.23 15.14 -10.77
CA LYS A 24 7.09 14.22 -10.94
C LYS A 24 7.52 12.98 -11.72
N MET A 25 7.27 11.79 -11.18
CA MET A 25 7.42 10.52 -11.89
C MET A 25 6.05 10.04 -12.39
N VAL A 26 5.98 9.53 -13.62
CA VAL A 26 4.76 8.98 -14.22
C VAL A 26 5.07 7.59 -14.77
N LEU A 27 4.33 6.58 -14.31
CA LEU A 27 4.37 5.22 -14.86
C LEU A 27 3.31 5.11 -15.96
N ASN A 28 3.73 4.95 -17.21
CA ASN A 28 2.84 5.03 -18.39
C ASN A 28 2.96 3.86 -19.37
N ARG A 29 3.76 2.84 -19.04
CA ARG A 29 3.95 1.64 -19.87
C ARG A 29 4.22 0.43 -18.98
N ASN A 30 3.55 -0.68 -19.28
CA ASN A 30 3.83 -1.98 -18.68
C ASN A 30 5.05 -2.63 -19.36
N PRO A 31 5.72 -3.58 -18.71
CA PRO A 31 6.75 -4.40 -19.35
C PRO A 31 6.13 -5.22 -20.50
N ASP A 32 6.91 -5.46 -21.55
CA ASP A 32 6.58 -6.38 -22.63
C ASP A 32 6.78 -7.84 -22.17
N ASN A 33 7.81 -8.09 -21.36
CA ASN A 33 8.08 -9.39 -20.77
C ASN A 33 8.44 -9.26 -19.28
N PHE A 34 7.57 -9.80 -18.42
CA PHE A 34 7.74 -9.75 -16.97
C PHE A 34 9.08 -10.31 -16.51
N PHE A 35 9.50 -11.48 -17.01
CA PHE A 35 10.76 -12.08 -16.57
C PHE A 35 11.95 -11.24 -17.04
N ALA A 36 11.97 -10.86 -18.32
CA ALA A 36 13.10 -10.16 -18.91
C ALA A 36 13.33 -8.77 -18.28
N GLU A 37 12.26 -8.08 -17.92
CA GLU A 37 12.31 -6.69 -17.42
C GLU A 37 12.07 -6.59 -15.91
N THR A 38 11.04 -7.22 -15.36
CA THR A 38 10.69 -7.07 -13.93
C THR A 38 11.47 -8.03 -13.04
N GLU A 39 11.63 -9.30 -13.42
CA GLU A 39 12.34 -10.27 -12.59
C GLU A 39 13.85 -10.02 -12.60
N GLN A 40 14.41 -9.64 -13.76
CA GLN A 40 15.86 -9.46 -13.91
C GLN A 40 16.38 -8.04 -13.62
N VAL A 41 15.51 -7.07 -13.31
CA VAL A 41 15.97 -5.73 -12.90
C VAL A 41 16.78 -5.82 -11.61
N ALA A 42 17.86 -5.04 -11.50
CA ALA A 42 18.75 -4.97 -10.36
C ALA A 42 18.90 -3.52 -9.88
N PHE A 43 18.22 -3.19 -8.79
CA PHE A 43 18.42 -1.94 -8.06
C PHE A 43 19.55 -2.09 -7.04
N CYS A 44 20.23 -1.00 -6.70
CA CYS A 44 21.28 -0.98 -5.69
C CYS A 44 21.40 0.40 -5.07
N THR A 45 21.54 0.46 -3.73
CA THR A 45 21.73 1.74 -3.03
C THR A 45 23.07 2.42 -3.35
N ALA A 46 24.07 1.64 -3.79
CA ALA A 46 25.37 2.15 -4.20
C ALA A 46 25.36 2.81 -5.60
N HIS A 47 24.27 2.68 -6.38
CA HIS A 47 24.15 3.28 -7.71
C HIS A 47 23.73 4.75 -7.60
N VAL A 48 24.64 5.61 -7.13
CA VAL A 48 24.47 7.07 -7.09
C VAL A 48 25.21 7.74 -8.24
N VAL A 49 24.86 9.00 -8.51
CA VAL A 49 25.49 9.85 -9.54
C VAL A 49 26.19 11.05 -8.90
N PRO A 50 27.19 11.68 -9.56
CA PRO A 50 27.80 12.90 -9.04
C PRO A 50 26.76 13.95 -8.62
N GLY A 51 26.89 14.47 -7.40
CA GLY A 51 25.91 15.36 -6.76
C GLY A 51 25.10 14.71 -5.63
N ILE A 52 25.17 13.38 -5.49
CA ILE A 52 24.59 12.62 -4.38
C ILE A 52 25.69 11.78 -3.73
N ASP A 53 25.72 11.74 -2.40
CA ASP A 53 26.67 10.93 -1.64
C ASP A 53 25.98 10.27 -0.43
N PHE A 54 26.72 9.45 0.30
CA PHE A 54 26.22 8.66 1.42
C PHE A 54 26.37 9.39 2.75
N SER A 55 25.61 8.94 3.75
CA SER A 55 25.78 9.30 5.15
C SER A 55 26.28 8.11 5.96
N ASN A 56 26.68 8.34 7.21
CA ASN A 56 27.11 7.30 8.14
C ASN A 56 25.95 6.52 8.80
N ASP A 57 24.78 6.45 8.16
CA ASP A 57 23.70 5.55 8.59
C ASP A 57 24.22 4.10 8.56
N PRO A 58 24.27 3.40 9.72
CA PRO A 58 24.87 2.08 9.80
C PRO A 58 24.08 1.00 9.05
N LEU A 59 22.78 1.20 8.82
CA LEU A 59 21.96 0.31 8.00
C LEU A 59 22.24 0.54 6.51
N LEU A 60 22.38 1.80 6.08
CA LEU A 60 22.77 2.12 4.70
C LEU A 60 24.14 1.55 4.35
N ALA A 61 25.12 1.66 5.26
CA ALA A 61 26.47 1.13 5.06
C ALA A 61 26.47 -0.37 4.71
N GLY A 62 25.68 -1.18 5.42
CA GLY A 62 25.51 -2.61 5.11
C GLY A 62 24.81 -2.85 3.77
N ARG A 63 23.82 -2.01 3.43
CA ARG A 63 23.08 -2.10 2.16
C ARG A 63 23.96 -1.77 0.95
N ILE A 64 24.93 -0.86 1.04
CA ILE A 64 25.85 -0.55 -0.06
C ILE A 64 26.57 -1.82 -0.56
N HIS A 65 26.91 -2.73 0.35
CA HIS A 65 27.53 -4.01 0.00
C HIS A 65 26.53 -5.04 -0.55
N SER A 66 25.43 -5.26 0.17
CA SER A 66 24.51 -6.38 -0.05
C SER A 66 23.92 -6.46 -1.47
N TYR A 67 23.56 -5.31 -2.05
CA TYR A 67 22.79 -5.30 -3.28
C TYR A 67 23.61 -5.72 -4.51
N VAL A 68 24.92 -5.52 -4.52
CA VAL A 68 25.80 -6.03 -5.59
C VAL A 68 26.07 -7.51 -5.40
N ASP A 69 26.37 -7.90 -4.16
CA ASP A 69 26.71 -9.29 -3.79
C ASP A 69 25.58 -10.26 -4.19
N THR A 70 24.33 -9.96 -3.85
CA THR A 70 23.19 -10.83 -4.14
C THR A 70 22.97 -11.07 -5.65
N GLN A 71 23.40 -10.14 -6.52
CA GLN A 71 23.20 -10.30 -7.97
C GLN A 71 24.10 -11.37 -8.57
N ILE A 72 25.24 -11.66 -7.94
CA ILE A 72 26.19 -12.65 -8.45
C ILE A 72 25.50 -14.02 -8.55
N SER A 73 24.75 -14.42 -7.53
CA SER A 73 23.98 -15.67 -7.58
C SER A 73 22.64 -15.50 -8.27
N ARG A 74 21.88 -14.43 -7.95
CA ARG A 74 20.52 -14.22 -8.47
C ARG A 74 20.47 -14.07 -9.99
N LEU A 75 21.43 -13.34 -10.57
CA LEU A 75 21.51 -13.03 -12.00
C LEU A 75 22.68 -13.74 -12.69
N GLY A 76 23.24 -14.76 -12.03
CA GLY A 76 24.17 -15.71 -12.66
C GLY A 76 25.58 -15.19 -12.93
N GLY A 77 25.98 -14.04 -12.40
CA GLY A 77 27.36 -13.58 -12.46
C GLY A 77 27.54 -12.06 -12.34
N PRO A 78 28.77 -11.56 -12.53
CA PRO A 78 29.10 -10.14 -12.37
C PRO A 78 28.61 -9.25 -13.54
N ASN A 79 28.20 -9.84 -14.66
CA ASN A 79 27.77 -9.12 -15.86
C ASN A 79 26.26 -8.80 -15.87
N PHE A 80 25.58 -8.80 -14.72
CA PHE A 80 24.15 -8.48 -14.64
C PHE A 80 23.78 -7.07 -15.15
N HIS A 81 24.75 -6.15 -15.17
CA HIS A 81 24.62 -4.81 -15.73
C HIS A 81 24.51 -4.80 -17.27
N GLU A 82 24.80 -5.92 -17.94
CA GLU A 82 24.61 -6.09 -19.39
C GLU A 82 23.24 -6.66 -19.76
N ILE A 83 22.42 -7.06 -18.77
CA ILE A 83 21.02 -7.43 -19.02
C ILE A 83 20.28 -6.17 -19.49
N PRO A 84 19.48 -6.21 -20.59
CA PRO A 84 18.94 -5.01 -21.23
C PRO A 84 18.23 -4.01 -20.30
N ILE A 85 17.46 -4.49 -19.32
CA ILE A 85 16.74 -3.60 -18.38
C ILE A 85 17.67 -2.87 -17.39
N ASN A 86 18.87 -3.41 -17.15
CA ASN A 86 19.88 -2.85 -16.24
C ASN A 86 20.94 -2.02 -16.96
N ALA A 87 21.00 -2.11 -18.28
CA ALA A 87 22.03 -1.45 -19.07
C ALA A 87 21.88 0.07 -19.00
N SER A 88 22.99 0.75 -18.76
CA SER A 88 23.05 2.21 -18.85
C SER A 88 22.72 2.65 -20.28
N ILE A 89 21.93 3.71 -20.40
CA ILE A 89 21.70 4.39 -21.69
C ILE A 89 22.96 5.11 -22.19
N ALA A 90 23.89 5.44 -21.28
CA ALA A 90 25.18 6.04 -21.62
C ALA A 90 26.22 4.95 -21.86
N GLN A 91 27.12 5.18 -22.82
CA GLN A 91 28.18 4.23 -23.14
C GLN A 91 29.18 4.10 -21.98
N VAL A 92 29.38 2.88 -21.50
CA VAL A 92 30.29 2.58 -20.38
C VAL A 92 31.61 2.02 -20.91
N HIS A 93 32.73 2.59 -20.46
CA HIS A 93 34.07 2.08 -20.75
C HIS A 93 34.87 1.95 -19.46
N ASN A 94 35.39 0.76 -19.20
CA ASN A 94 36.26 0.47 -18.07
C ASN A 94 37.23 -0.67 -18.40
N ASN A 95 38.03 -1.07 -17.43
CA ASN A 95 39.03 -2.13 -17.56
C ASN A 95 38.55 -3.52 -17.12
N GLN A 96 37.29 -3.68 -16.67
CA GLN A 96 36.74 -4.98 -16.30
C GLN A 96 36.50 -5.85 -17.56
N ARG A 97 36.75 -7.17 -17.44
CA ARG A 97 36.65 -8.16 -18.52
C ARG A 97 36.02 -9.45 -18.00
N ASP A 98 35.72 -10.35 -18.94
CA ASP A 98 35.29 -11.72 -18.70
C ASP A 98 34.01 -11.82 -17.84
N GLY A 99 33.92 -12.85 -16.99
CA GLY A 99 32.73 -13.18 -16.22
C GLY A 99 31.68 -13.96 -17.02
N MET A 100 30.77 -14.61 -16.30
CA MET A 100 29.69 -15.40 -16.91
C MET A 100 28.83 -14.52 -17.83
N HIS A 101 28.43 -15.08 -18.97
CA HIS A 101 27.54 -14.45 -19.96
C HIS A 101 27.97 -13.04 -20.41
N ARG A 102 29.28 -12.82 -20.59
CA ARG A 102 29.81 -11.56 -21.12
C ARG A 102 29.27 -11.28 -22.53
N GLN A 103 28.52 -10.20 -22.69
CA GLN A 103 27.94 -9.74 -23.95
C GLN A 103 28.85 -8.72 -24.66
N THR A 104 29.41 -7.76 -23.93
CA THR A 104 30.26 -6.73 -24.54
C THR A 104 31.61 -7.30 -24.96
N ILE A 105 31.92 -7.20 -26.26
CA ILE A 105 33.24 -7.51 -26.80
C ILE A 105 34.12 -6.27 -26.75
N ASN A 106 34.98 -6.16 -25.73
CA ASN A 106 35.93 -5.06 -25.61
C ASN A 106 37.05 -5.20 -26.66
N ARG A 107 37.21 -4.18 -27.52
CA ARG A 107 38.30 -4.14 -28.52
C ARG A 107 39.59 -3.59 -27.90
N GLY A 108 40.73 -4.03 -28.43
CA GLY A 108 42.06 -3.55 -28.04
C GLY A 108 42.85 -4.57 -27.22
N ARG A 109 44.09 -4.21 -26.89
CA ARG A 109 45.08 -5.09 -26.25
C ARG A 109 45.28 -4.82 -24.75
N VAL A 110 44.39 -4.02 -24.14
CA VAL A 110 44.55 -3.49 -22.78
C VAL A 110 43.30 -3.75 -21.94
N SER A 111 43.52 -4.10 -20.68
CA SER A 111 42.51 -4.28 -19.62
C SER A 111 43.04 -3.79 -18.26
N TYR A 112 43.93 -2.80 -18.25
CA TYR A 112 44.57 -2.27 -17.04
C TYR A 112 44.89 -0.78 -17.18
N GLU A 113 45.12 -0.12 -16.05
CA GLU A 113 45.52 1.28 -15.94
C GLU A 113 46.60 1.43 -14.85
N PRO A 114 47.63 2.28 -15.03
CA PRO A 114 47.93 3.06 -16.25
C PRO A 114 48.47 2.19 -17.39
N ASN A 115 48.28 2.60 -18.64
CA ASN A 115 48.75 1.85 -19.82
C ASN A 115 49.23 2.76 -20.96
N SER A 116 50.22 2.29 -21.73
CA SER A 116 50.71 2.97 -22.95
C SER A 116 50.17 2.35 -24.25
N LEU A 117 49.91 1.04 -24.25
CA LEU A 117 49.46 0.30 -25.44
C LEU A 117 48.07 0.73 -25.96
N GLY A 118 47.22 1.24 -25.07
CA GLY A 118 45.91 1.80 -25.39
C GLY A 118 45.89 3.32 -25.41
N GLY A 119 47.06 3.98 -25.37
CA GLY A 119 47.15 5.44 -25.30
C GLY A 119 46.59 6.04 -24.02
N GLY A 120 46.50 5.26 -22.93
CA GLY A 120 45.90 5.68 -21.66
C GLY A 120 44.38 5.55 -21.60
N CYS A 121 43.70 5.10 -22.66
CA CYS A 121 42.26 4.88 -22.66
C CYS A 121 41.86 3.58 -21.92
N PRO A 122 40.66 3.54 -21.28
CA PRO A 122 39.81 4.69 -20.97
C PRO A 122 40.44 5.59 -19.89
N PHE A 123 40.28 6.91 -20.03
CA PHE A 123 40.84 7.89 -19.09
C PHE A 123 39.97 8.06 -17.85
N GLN A 124 40.59 8.44 -16.73
CA GLN A 124 39.86 8.97 -15.58
C GLN A 124 39.12 10.26 -15.95
N ALA A 125 37.91 10.44 -15.41
CA ALA A 125 37.09 11.63 -15.67
C ALA A 125 37.62 12.91 -15.00
N GLY A 126 38.69 12.82 -14.18
CA GLY A 126 39.26 13.95 -13.46
C GLY A 126 38.22 14.63 -12.56
N ALA A 127 38.17 15.97 -12.58
CA ALA A 127 37.27 16.77 -11.76
C ALA A 127 35.77 16.56 -12.08
N SER A 128 35.45 15.98 -13.24
CA SER A 128 34.06 15.63 -13.60
C SER A 128 33.63 14.25 -13.08
N GLY A 129 34.56 13.48 -12.49
CA GLY A 129 34.27 12.18 -11.89
C GLY A 129 33.60 12.28 -10.52
N PHE A 130 32.97 11.18 -10.09
CA PHE A 130 32.46 11.06 -8.72
C PHE A 130 33.58 11.29 -7.70
N THR A 131 33.33 12.15 -6.72
CA THR A 131 34.25 12.42 -5.61
C THR A 131 33.42 12.45 -4.33
N SER A 132 33.76 11.59 -3.38
CA SER A 132 33.10 11.60 -2.08
C SER A 132 33.36 12.90 -1.32
N PHE A 133 32.35 13.37 -0.60
CA PHE A 133 32.46 14.45 0.35
C PHE A 133 33.52 14.10 1.40
N ARG A 134 34.41 15.06 1.67
CA ARG A 134 35.52 14.88 2.62
C ARG A 134 35.03 15.11 4.04
N GLU A 135 34.23 14.19 4.55
CA GLU A 135 33.75 14.23 5.92
C GLU A 135 34.92 14.06 6.91
N PRO A 136 35.05 14.93 7.93
CA PRO A 136 36.00 14.73 9.01
C PRO A 136 35.67 13.45 9.80
N LEU A 137 36.65 12.55 9.93
CA LEU A 137 36.51 11.32 10.71
C LEU A 137 37.19 11.48 12.06
N GLU A 138 36.42 11.38 13.13
CA GLU A 138 36.91 11.35 14.52
C GLU A 138 36.32 10.14 15.25
N GLY A 139 37.15 9.40 16.00
CA GLY A 139 36.70 8.30 16.85
C GLY A 139 37.58 7.05 16.83
N HIS A 140 37.15 6.05 17.60
CA HIS A 140 37.83 4.75 17.70
C HIS A 140 37.08 3.67 16.92
N LYS A 141 37.81 2.66 16.45
CA LYS A 141 37.20 1.46 15.84
C LYS A 141 36.47 0.66 16.91
N VAL A 142 35.14 0.67 16.88
CA VAL A 142 34.30 -0.04 17.85
C VAL A 142 33.15 -0.76 17.15
N ARG A 143 32.58 -1.76 17.82
CA ARG A 143 31.26 -2.33 17.49
C ARG A 143 30.30 -1.90 18.59
N GLY A 144 29.65 -0.76 18.38
CA GLY A 144 28.69 -0.19 19.32
C GLY A 144 27.72 0.74 18.61
N SER A 145 26.57 0.99 19.23
CA SER A 145 25.57 1.92 18.70
C SER A 145 25.74 3.30 19.35
N PRO A 146 25.51 4.40 18.61
CA PRO A 146 25.47 5.72 19.21
C PRO A 146 24.42 5.80 20.32
N GLU A 147 24.67 6.58 21.38
CA GLU A 147 23.77 6.68 22.54
C GLU A 147 22.34 7.10 22.15
N LYS A 148 22.20 8.00 21.17
CA LYS A 148 20.88 8.47 20.70
C LYS A 148 20.02 7.38 20.06
N PHE A 149 20.62 6.28 19.57
CA PHE A 149 19.89 5.17 18.98
C PHE A 149 19.15 4.35 20.05
N ALA A 150 19.52 4.50 21.33
CA ALA A 150 18.91 3.78 22.44
C ALA A 150 17.54 4.35 22.89
N GLU A 151 17.07 5.45 22.27
CA GLU A 151 15.68 5.90 22.39
C GLU A 151 14.80 5.13 21.39
N HIS A 152 13.84 4.34 21.89
CA HIS A 152 13.05 3.41 21.07
C HIS A 152 11.54 3.73 21.00
N TYR A 153 11.04 4.70 21.77
CA TYR A 153 9.61 4.84 22.04
C TYR A 153 9.00 6.17 21.65
N ASN A 154 9.75 7.28 21.64
CA ASN A 154 9.18 8.60 21.38
C ASN A 154 8.53 8.70 20.00
N GLN A 155 9.15 8.12 18.97
CA GLN A 155 8.54 8.16 17.63
C GLN A 155 7.40 7.16 17.44
N ALA A 156 7.41 6.03 18.14
CA ALA A 156 6.25 5.15 18.21
C ALA A 156 5.04 5.86 18.84
N LYS A 157 5.28 6.68 19.89
CA LYS A 157 4.25 7.55 20.49
C LYS A 157 3.78 8.62 19.52
N LEU A 158 4.71 9.33 18.89
CA LEU A 158 4.40 10.36 17.91
C LEU A 158 3.49 9.79 16.81
N PHE A 159 3.86 8.65 16.24
CA PHE A 159 3.06 7.95 15.24
C PHE A 159 1.67 7.62 15.78
N TYR A 160 1.57 6.89 16.90
CA TYR A 160 0.29 6.47 17.47
C TYR A 160 -0.61 7.67 17.81
N ASN A 161 -0.07 8.72 18.44
CA ASN A 161 -0.81 9.92 18.81
C ASN A 161 -1.34 10.71 17.60
N SER A 162 -0.70 10.54 16.44
CA SER A 162 -1.07 11.19 15.19
C SER A 162 -2.23 10.53 14.47
N GLN A 163 -2.54 9.28 14.82
CA GLN A 163 -3.60 8.50 14.20
C GLN A 163 -5.00 8.99 14.61
N THR A 164 -5.93 8.92 13.66
CA THR A 164 -7.37 9.10 13.92
C THR A 164 -7.91 7.99 14.83
N PRO A 165 -9.10 8.16 15.45
CA PRO A 165 -9.69 7.11 16.27
C PRO A 165 -9.84 5.76 15.55
N ILE A 166 -10.20 5.78 14.26
CA ILE A 166 -10.35 4.55 13.47
C ILE A 166 -8.99 3.90 13.18
N GLU A 167 -7.96 4.67 12.82
CA GLU A 167 -6.61 4.13 12.63
C GLU A 167 -6.05 3.53 13.92
N LYS A 168 -6.29 4.16 15.09
CA LYS A 168 -5.94 3.58 16.39
C LYS A 168 -6.64 2.26 16.65
N ALA A 169 -7.93 2.17 16.32
CA ALA A 169 -8.68 0.92 16.44
C ALA A 169 -8.14 -0.16 15.48
N HIS A 170 -7.72 0.21 14.26
CA HIS A 170 -7.07 -0.71 13.32
C HIS A 170 -5.74 -1.23 13.86
N ILE A 171 -4.91 -0.36 14.43
CA ILE A 171 -3.64 -0.74 15.06
C ILE A 171 -3.87 -1.72 16.21
N LEU A 172 -4.82 -1.43 17.10
CA LEU A 172 -5.19 -2.34 18.20
C LEU A 172 -5.62 -3.71 17.67
N ARG A 173 -6.56 -3.74 16.70
CA ARG A 173 -7.07 -4.98 16.10
C ARG A 173 -5.96 -5.76 15.39
N ALA A 174 -5.00 -5.08 14.76
CA ALA A 174 -3.84 -5.71 14.14
C ALA A 174 -2.95 -6.39 15.18
N PHE A 175 -2.60 -5.69 16.27
CA PHE A 175 -1.85 -6.30 17.38
C PHE A 175 -2.58 -7.50 17.97
N ARG A 176 -3.89 -7.36 18.22
CA ARG A 176 -4.72 -8.48 18.71
C ARG A 176 -4.64 -9.66 17.76
N PHE A 177 -4.93 -9.45 16.49
CA PHE A 177 -4.95 -10.49 15.47
C PHE A 177 -3.61 -11.23 15.35
N GLU A 178 -2.49 -10.50 15.32
CA GLU A 178 -1.17 -11.12 15.24
C GLU A 178 -0.81 -11.89 16.52
N LEU A 179 -1.05 -11.31 17.70
CA LEU A 179 -0.71 -11.94 18.97
C LEU A 179 -1.58 -13.15 19.32
N THR A 180 -2.83 -13.20 18.86
CA THR A 180 -3.67 -14.40 19.00
C THR A 180 -3.05 -15.61 18.29
N LYS A 181 -2.28 -15.42 17.21
CA LYS A 181 -1.57 -16.51 16.51
C LYS A 181 -0.29 -16.96 17.23
N VAL A 182 0.27 -16.13 18.10
CA VAL A 182 1.52 -16.44 18.82
C VAL A 182 1.21 -17.44 19.93
N GLN A 183 1.71 -18.67 19.85
CA GLN A 183 1.32 -19.71 20.82
C GLN A 183 1.94 -19.55 22.22
N VAL A 184 3.07 -18.84 22.35
CA VAL A 184 3.80 -18.70 23.62
C VAL A 184 3.27 -17.48 24.40
N PRO A 185 2.58 -17.65 25.55
CA PRO A 185 1.94 -16.54 26.27
C PRO A 185 2.93 -15.45 26.72
N ALA A 186 4.10 -15.85 27.21
CA ALA A 186 5.16 -14.91 27.62
C ALA A 186 5.62 -13.98 26.50
N ILE A 187 5.49 -14.36 25.23
CA ILE A 187 5.79 -13.47 24.10
C ILE A 187 4.70 -12.40 23.98
N ARG A 188 3.42 -12.78 24.08
CA ARG A 188 2.29 -11.84 24.04
C ARG A 188 2.40 -10.82 25.17
N GLU A 189 2.67 -11.29 26.39
CA GLU A 189 2.89 -10.45 27.58
C GLU A 189 4.01 -9.44 27.36
N ARG A 190 5.16 -9.87 26.82
CA ARG A 190 6.30 -8.97 26.54
C ARG A 190 5.98 -7.92 25.48
N VAL A 191 5.17 -8.24 24.47
CA VAL A 191 4.73 -7.25 23.47
C VAL A 191 3.80 -6.24 24.11
N VAL A 192 2.83 -6.67 24.92
CA VAL A 192 1.96 -5.77 25.71
C VAL A 192 2.80 -4.87 26.64
N ALA A 193 3.77 -5.44 27.36
CA ALA A 193 4.70 -4.71 28.20
C ALA A 193 5.54 -3.68 27.44
N THR A 194 5.87 -3.96 26.17
CA THR A 194 6.55 -3.00 25.29
C THR A 194 5.63 -1.83 24.95
N LEU A 195 4.37 -2.11 24.62
CA LEU A 195 3.38 -1.09 24.24
C LEU A 195 3.02 -0.16 25.39
N LEU A 196 3.18 -0.58 26.66
CA LEU A 196 3.07 0.32 27.81
C LEU A 196 4.08 1.46 27.80
N ASN A 197 5.25 1.28 27.16
CA ASN A 197 6.19 2.37 26.95
C ASN A 197 5.75 3.34 25.86
N VAL A 198 4.76 2.97 25.02
CA VAL A 198 4.19 3.78 23.96
C VAL A 198 2.89 4.44 24.44
N ASP A 199 1.83 3.67 24.65
CA ASP A 199 0.53 4.18 25.09
C ASP A 199 -0.13 3.21 26.07
N LYS A 200 -0.54 3.72 27.24
CA LYS A 200 -1.11 2.92 28.30
C LYS A 200 -2.47 2.33 27.93
N LYS A 201 -3.32 3.12 27.26
CA LYS A 201 -4.67 2.68 26.91
C LYS A 201 -4.61 1.57 25.86
N LEU A 202 -3.77 1.74 24.84
CA LEU A 202 -3.53 0.72 23.81
C LEU A 202 -3.12 -0.62 24.44
N ALA A 203 -2.15 -0.60 25.36
CA ALA A 203 -1.68 -1.81 26.02
C ALA A 203 -2.76 -2.45 26.91
N GLN A 204 -3.55 -1.63 27.62
CA GLN A 204 -4.67 -2.10 28.45
C GLN A 204 -5.77 -2.77 27.62
N ASP A 205 -6.20 -2.11 26.55
CA ASP A 205 -7.22 -2.65 25.65
C ASP A 205 -6.72 -3.97 25.02
N LEU A 206 -5.46 -4.01 24.58
CA LEU A 206 -4.87 -5.22 23.99
C LEU A 206 -4.73 -6.37 25.01
N ALA A 207 -4.33 -6.08 26.25
CA ALA A 207 -4.24 -7.09 27.30
C ALA A 207 -5.62 -7.71 27.57
N ALA A 208 -6.66 -6.87 27.70
CA ALA A 208 -8.03 -7.32 27.91
C ALA A 208 -8.52 -8.18 26.73
N ASP A 209 -8.28 -7.74 25.50
CA ASP A 209 -8.65 -8.47 24.28
C ASP A 209 -7.95 -9.83 24.14
N LEU A 210 -6.76 -9.98 24.71
CA LEU A 210 -6.00 -11.24 24.72
C LEU A 210 -6.27 -12.09 25.97
N GLY A 211 -7.09 -11.61 26.91
CA GLY A 211 -7.33 -12.28 28.19
C GLY A 211 -6.10 -12.36 29.09
N LEU A 212 -5.24 -11.33 29.06
CA LEU A 212 -4.02 -11.23 29.86
C LEU A 212 -4.19 -10.21 30.99
N ASP A 213 -3.54 -10.48 32.12
CA ASP A 213 -3.27 -9.43 33.10
C ASP A 213 -2.32 -8.40 32.49
N LEU A 214 -2.47 -7.13 32.91
CA LEU A 214 -1.59 -6.07 32.45
C LEU A 214 -0.19 -6.25 33.08
N PRO A 215 0.87 -6.51 32.30
CA PRO A 215 2.22 -6.67 32.83
C PRO A 215 2.85 -5.32 33.22
N ASP A 216 4.00 -5.36 33.87
CA ASP A 216 4.84 -4.18 34.04
C ASP A 216 5.47 -3.73 32.70
N PRO A 217 5.72 -2.42 32.51
CA PRO A 217 6.41 -1.95 31.32
C PRO A 217 7.84 -2.51 31.23
N LEU A 218 8.29 -2.84 30.01
CA LEU A 218 9.68 -3.25 29.81
C LEU A 218 10.66 -2.13 30.20
N PRO A 219 11.87 -2.47 30.69
CA PRO A 219 12.90 -1.48 30.96
C PRO A 219 13.30 -0.74 29.67
N ARG A 220 13.62 0.55 29.80
CA ARG A 220 14.13 1.35 28.69
C ARG A 220 15.65 1.20 28.59
N ALA A 221 16.18 1.26 27.37
CA ALA A 221 17.62 1.19 27.14
C ALA A 221 18.37 2.47 27.60
N ILE A 222 17.64 3.57 27.81
CA ILE A 222 18.17 4.83 28.35
C ILE A 222 17.50 5.21 29.66
N ALA A 223 18.28 5.74 30.60
CA ALA A 223 17.78 6.20 31.89
C ALA A 223 17.01 7.53 31.77
N LYS A 224 17.52 8.47 30.96
CA LYS A 224 16.91 9.79 30.74
C LYS A 224 16.36 9.86 29.33
N VAL A 225 15.04 9.78 29.19
CA VAL A 225 14.38 9.91 27.90
C VAL A 225 14.44 11.37 27.43
N PRO A 226 14.94 11.64 26.21
CA PRO A 226 14.96 12.99 25.68
C PRO A 226 13.53 13.48 25.43
N LYS A 227 13.30 14.78 25.64
CA LYS A 227 12.00 15.40 25.34
C LYS A 227 11.82 15.41 23.80
N PRO A 228 10.71 14.87 23.26
CA PRO A 228 10.45 14.93 21.83
C PRO A 228 10.13 16.37 21.40
N GLU A 229 10.42 16.70 20.15
CA GLU A 229 10.00 17.98 19.56
C GLU A 229 8.49 18.10 19.41
N LEU A 230 7.83 16.98 19.07
CA LEU A 230 6.40 16.90 18.77
C LEU A 230 5.78 15.74 19.56
N GLU A 231 4.56 15.96 20.04
CA GLU A 231 3.73 14.90 20.62
C GLU A 231 2.74 14.32 19.59
N LYS A 232 2.47 15.08 18.52
CA LYS A 232 1.58 14.73 17.42
C LYS A 232 2.06 15.39 16.12
N ALA A 233 1.94 14.67 15.00
CA ALA A 233 2.29 15.07 13.65
C ALA A 233 1.17 14.62 12.70
N PRO A 234 0.16 15.46 12.40
CA PRO A 234 -0.98 15.08 11.56
C PRO A 234 -0.59 14.47 10.21
N SER A 235 0.56 14.83 9.64
CA SER A 235 1.10 14.22 8.40
C SER A 235 1.28 12.69 8.50
N LEU A 236 1.36 12.12 9.70
CA LEU A 236 1.52 10.66 9.88
C LEU A 236 0.20 9.87 9.80
N SER A 237 -0.95 10.52 9.62
CA SER A 237 -2.24 9.86 9.40
C SER A 237 -2.54 9.73 7.90
N LEU A 238 -3.07 8.58 7.48
CA LEU A 238 -3.53 8.38 6.10
C LEU A 238 -4.68 9.35 5.74
N PHE A 239 -5.50 9.73 6.72
CA PHE A 239 -6.62 10.66 6.52
C PHE A 239 -6.17 12.10 6.25
N SER A 240 -4.90 12.43 6.49
CA SER A 240 -4.33 13.73 6.11
C SER A 240 -4.04 13.84 4.61
N PHE A 241 -4.07 12.72 3.88
CA PHE A 241 -3.84 12.66 2.44
C PHE A 241 -5.03 12.01 1.71
N PRO A 242 -6.21 12.66 1.64
CA PRO A 242 -7.42 12.08 1.05
C PRO A 242 -7.39 11.94 -0.48
N GLY A 243 -6.26 12.25 -1.13
CA GLY A 243 -6.15 12.32 -2.59
C GLY A 243 -6.89 13.53 -3.18
N ASP A 244 -7.21 13.46 -4.47
CA ASP A 244 -7.92 14.54 -5.18
C ASP A 244 -9.46 14.43 -5.10
N GLY A 245 -9.98 13.50 -4.28
CA GLY A 245 -11.40 13.25 -4.11
C GLY A 245 -12.09 12.66 -5.34
N LYS A 246 -11.35 12.22 -6.37
CA LYS A 246 -11.93 11.56 -7.53
C LYS A 246 -12.01 10.05 -7.34
N ILE A 247 -12.85 9.42 -8.17
CA ILE A 247 -13.02 7.96 -8.19
C ILE A 247 -12.30 7.32 -9.38
N ALA A 248 -11.43 8.08 -10.07
CA ALA A 248 -10.67 7.58 -11.20
C ALA A 248 -9.93 6.29 -10.80
N THR A 249 -9.96 5.28 -11.67
CA THR A 249 -9.39 3.94 -11.50
C THR A 249 -10.06 3.02 -10.47
N ARG A 250 -11.01 3.51 -9.67
CA ARG A 250 -11.75 2.68 -8.70
C ARG A 250 -12.60 1.65 -9.42
N LYS A 251 -12.63 0.41 -8.93
CA LYS A 251 -13.41 -0.69 -9.51
C LYS A 251 -14.77 -0.79 -8.84
N VAL A 252 -15.84 -0.85 -9.62
CA VAL A 252 -17.21 -0.96 -9.10
C VAL A 252 -17.90 -2.18 -9.71
N ALA A 253 -18.43 -3.07 -8.88
CA ALA A 253 -19.22 -4.19 -9.36
C ALA A 253 -20.69 -3.76 -9.52
N ILE A 254 -21.28 -4.05 -10.68
CA ILE A 254 -22.70 -3.85 -10.98
C ILE A 254 -23.34 -5.24 -11.04
N LEU A 255 -24.22 -5.55 -10.08
CA LEU A 255 -24.78 -6.91 -9.98
C LEU A 255 -25.93 -7.09 -10.97
N VAL A 256 -25.84 -8.12 -11.82
CA VAL A 256 -26.80 -8.35 -12.91
C VAL A 256 -27.28 -9.80 -12.96
N ALA A 257 -28.52 -9.99 -13.39
CA ALA A 257 -29.15 -11.29 -13.67
C ALA A 257 -30.21 -11.13 -14.77
N HIS A 258 -30.83 -12.24 -15.21
CA HIS A 258 -31.94 -12.15 -16.16
C HIS A 258 -33.10 -11.34 -15.55
N GLY A 259 -33.55 -10.31 -16.27
CA GLY A 259 -34.60 -9.39 -15.85
C GLY A 259 -34.11 -8.10 -15.18
N THR A 260 -32.79 -7.84 -15.16
CA THR A 260 -32.22 -6.58 -14.68
C THR A 260 -32.79 -5.39 -15.48
N ASP A 261 -33.01 -4.26 -14.81
CA ASP A 261 -33.30 -2.99 -15.43
C ASP A 261 -32.09 -2.50 -16.25
N GLY A 262 -32.16 -2.68 -17.57
CA GLY A 262 -31.05 -2.41 -18.49
C GLY A 262 -30.66 -0.93 -18.55
N ASP A 263 -31.65 -0.05 -18.60
CA ASP A 263 -31.42 1.40 -18.68
C ASP A 263 -30.73 1.91 -17.40
N ALA A 264 -31.14 1.41 -16.24
CA ALA A 264 -30.51 1.76 -14.97
C ALA A 264 -29.08 1.21 -14.87
N ALA A 265 -28.85 -0.04 -15.28
CA ALA A 265 -27.53 -0.65 -15.30
C ALA A 265 -26.55 0.11 -16.20
N GLU A 266 -26.99 0.47 -17.40
CA GLU A 266 -26.18 1.21 -18.38
C GLU A 266 -25.91 2.65 -17.91
N ALA A 267 -26.91 3.33 -17.35
CA ALA A 267 -26.71 4.67 -16.80
C ALA A 267 -25.73 4.69 -15.61
N ILE A 268 -25.74 3.66 -14.75
CA ILE A 268 -24.71 3.50 -13.70
C ILE A 268 -23.34 3.28 -14.34
N HIS A 269 -23.24 2.34 -15.28
CA HIS A 269 -21.98 2.00 -15.95
C HIS A 269 -21.36 3.23 -16.63
N GLN A 270 -22.11 3.90 -17.51
CA GLN A 270 -21.63 5.06 -18.24
C GLN A 270 -21.26 6.22 -17.31
N GLY A 271 -22.08 6.52 -16.30
CA GLY A 271 -21.77 7.62 -15.38
C GLY A 271 -20.55 7.35 -14.49
N LEU A 272 -20.26 6.08 -14.17
CA LEU A 272 -19.01 5.68 -13.50
C LEU A 272 -17.81 5.79 -14.44
N LEU A 273 -17.96 5.36 -15.69
CA LEU A 273 -16.93 5.46 -16.72
C LEU A 273 -16.56 6.92 -17.02
N ASP A 274 -17.55 7.81 -17.14
CA ASP A 274 -17.37 9.25 -17.33
C ASP A 274 -16.61 9.91 -16.16
N ALA A 275 -16.77 9.36 -14.95
CA ALA A 275 -16.02 9.78 -13.76
C ALA A 275 -14.62 9.13 -13.65
N GLY A 276 -14.23 8.32 -14.64
CA GLY A 276 -12.93 7.64 -14.73
C GLY A 276 -12.82 6.36 -13.91
N ALA A 277 -13.91 5.87 -13.31
CA ALA A 277 -13.94 4.59 -12.62
C ALA A 277 -13.98 3.42 -13.61
N VAL A 278 -13.82 2.20 -13.10
CA VAL A 278 -13.82 0.94 -13.86
C VAL A 278 -15.02 0.10 -13.41
N PRO A 279 -16.23 0.40 -13.91
CA PRO A 279 -17.41 -0.43 -13.66
C PRO A 279 -17.27 -1.80 -14.32
N ARG A 280 -17.82 -2.85 -13.71
CA ARG A 280 -17.87 -4.21 -14.26
C ARG A 280 -19.20 -4.89 -13.96
N TYR A 281 -19.80 -5.54 -14.95
CA TYR A 281 -21.02 -6.33 -14.75
C TYR A 281 -20.68 -7.70 -14.16
N ILE A 282 -21.23 -8.00 -12.98
CA ILE A 282 -20.97 -9.24 -12.23
C ILE A 282 -22.26 -10.04 -12.07
N GLY A 283 -22.21 -11.32 -12.40
CA GLY A 283 -23.37 -12.21 -12.34
C GLY A 283 -23.02 -13.61 -11.83
N ALA A 284 -24.00 -14.51 -11.86
CA ALA A 284 -23.81 -15.90 -11.42
C ALA A 284 -22.93 -16.74 -12.35
N ARG A 285 -22.90 -16.40 -13.64
CA ARG A 285 -22.16 -17.10 -14.70
C ARG A 285 -21.76 -16.11 -15.80
N LEU A 286 -20.73 -16.45 -16.56
CA LEU A 286 -20.35 -15.73 -17.78
C LEU A 286 -21.39 -15.89 -18.90
N GLY A 287 -21.25 -15.08 -19.95
CA GLY A 287 -22.19 -14.97 -21.07
C GLY A 287 -23.11 -13.77 -20.89
N SER A 288 -24.21 -13.73 -21.63
CA SER A 288 -25.14 -12.59 -21.59
C SER A 288 -26.35 -12.86 -20.70
N VAL A 289 -26.75 -11.87 -19.90
CA VAL A 289 -28.09 -11.82 -19.28
C VAL A 289 -29.04 -11.01 -20.15
N LYS A 290 -30.33 -11.36 -20.09
CA LYS A 290 -31.39 -10.63 -20.80
C LYS A 290 -32.03 -9.63 -19.84
N THR A 291 -32.04 -8.35 -20.18
CA THR A 291 -32.68 -7.29 -19.40
C THR A 291 -34.20 -7.46 -19.40
N ARG A 292 -34.91 -6.66 -18.59
CA ARG A 292 -36.38 -6.59 -18.62
C ARG A 292 -36.93 -6.16 -20.00
N SER A 293 -36.20 -5.34 -20.76
CA SER A 293 -36.55 -4.93 -22.13
C SER A 293 -36.20 -5.98 -23.20
N GLY A 294 -35.40 -7.00 -22.86
CA GLY A 294 -34.96 -8.06 -23.77
C GLY A 294 -33.57 -7.85 -24.39
N ASP A 295 -32.94 -6.72 -24.11
CA ASP A 295 -31.56 -6.42 -24.49
C ASP A 295 -30.58 -7.34 -23.76
N ALA A 296 -29.35 -7.45 -24.27
CA ALA A 296 -28.31 -8.28 -23.68
C ALA A 296 -27.30 -7.42 -22.91
N ILE A 297 -26.91 -7.87 -21.71
CA ILE A 297 -25.75 -7.37 -20.97
C ILE A 297 -24.76 -8.52 -20.84
N ASP A 298 -23.53 -8.32 -21.29
CA ASP A 298 -22.46 -9.30 -21.14
C ASP A 298 -21.89 -9.27 -19.72
N VAL A 299 -21.85 -10.43 -19.08
CA VAL A 299 -21.28 -10.62 -17.75
C VAL A 299 -19.77 -10.74 -17.87
N GLU A 300 -19.05 -9.85 -17.20
CA GLU A 300 -17.59 -9.73 -17.29
C GLU A 300 -16.83 -10.48 -16.19
N GLY A 301 -17.55 -10.91 -15.15
CA GLY A 301 -17.02 -11.66 -14.03
C GLY A 301 -18.12 -12.37 -13.27
N THR A 302 -17.76 -13.47 -12.61
CA THR A 302 -18.70 -14.21 -11.76
C THR A 302 -18.47 -13.88 -10.29
N PHE A 303 -19.50 -14.07 -9.44
CA PHE A 303 -19.32 -13.92 -7.99
C PHE A 303 -18.20 -14.81 -7.42
N GLU A 304 -17.96 -15.98 -8.04
CA GLU A 304 -16.92 -16.92 -7.65
C GLU A 304 -15.49 -16.42 -7.99
N THR A 305 -15.30 -15.87 -9.18
CA THR A 305 -13.98 -15.47 -9.68
C THR A 305 -13.63 -14.02 -9.38
N MET A 306 -14.65 -13.19 -9.13
CA MET A 306 -14.50 -11.80 -8.77
C MET A 306 -15.27 -11.48 -7.48
N PRO A 307 -14.80 -11.95 -6.32
CA PRO A 307 -15.44 -11.67 -5.03
C PRO A 307 -15.36 -10.19 -4.65
N SER A 308 -16.16 -9.81 -3.65
CA SER A 308 -16.35 -8.41 -3.21
C SER A 308 -15.05 -7.65 -2.90
N VAL A 309 -14.04 -8.37 -2.40
CA VAL A 309 -12.74 -7.82 -2.03
C VAL A 309 -12.00 -7.14 -3.18
N LEU A 310 -12.28 -7.53 -4.43
CA LEU A 310 -11.65 -6.96 -5.64
C LEU A 310 -12.23 -5.62 -6.09
N PHE A 311 -13.33 -5.17 -5.48
CA PHE A 311 -14.04 -3.95 -5.87
C PHE A 311 -14.04 -2.92 -4.73
N ASP A 312 -14.00 -1.65 -5.08
CA ASP A 312 -14.09 -0.53 -4.15
C ASP A 312 -15.54 -0.27 -3.70
N ALA A 313 -16.53 -0.64 -4.50
CA ALA A 313 -17.96 -0.45 -4.21
C ALA A 313 -18.86 -1.41 -5.01
N ILE A 314 -20.16 -1.46 -4.67
CA ILE A 314 -21.19 -2.16 -5.46
C ILE A 314 -22.38 -1.28 -5.83
N ALA A 315 -22.96 -1.55 -6.99
CA ALA A 315 -24.24 -1.02 -7.42
C ALA A 315 -25.19 -2.16 -7.81
N ILE A 316 -26.46 -2.06 -7.41
CA ILE A 316 -27.50 -3.06 -7.63
C ILE A 316 -28.65 -2.33 -8.35
N PRO A 317 -28.74 -2.45 -9.68
CA PRO A 317 -29.88 -1.93 -10.44
C PRO A 317 -31.19 -2.63 -10.05
N GLY A 318 -32.31 -2.05 -10.49
CA GLY A 318 -33.64 -2.65 -10.30
C GLY A 318 -33.90 -3.85 -11.20
N GLY A 319 -35.16 -4.26 -11.24
CA GLY A 319 -35.64 -5.41 -12.02
C GLY A 319 -35.99 -6.61 -11.14
N GLN A 320 -37.27 -6.71 -10.77
CA GLN A 320 -37.77 -7.71 -9.81
C GLN A 320 -37.28 -9.13 -10.07
N LYS A 321 -37.38 -9.62 -11.31
CA LYS A 321 -36.95 -10.99 -11.67
C LYS A 321 -35.46 -11.23 -11.43
N ALA A 322 -34.62 -10.22 -11.67
CA ALA A 322 -33.20 -10.31 -11.39
C ALA A 322 -32.95 -10.34 -9.88
N ILE A 323 -33.63 -9.50 -9.12
CA ILE A 323 -33.50 -9.47 -7.66
C ILE A 323 -34.00 -10.76 -7.01
N ASP A 324 -35.14 -11.31 -7.46
CA ASP A 324 -35.63 -12.62 -7.00
C ASP A 324 -34.58 -13.73 -7.23
N THR A 325 -33.91 -13.69 -8.39
CA THR A 325 -32.83 -14.62 -8.71
C THR A 325 -31.62 -14.40 -7.81
N LEU A 326 -31.16 -13.16 -7.66
CA LEU A 326 -29.97 -12.82 -6.86
C LEU A 326 -30.18 -13.12 -5.38
N SER A 327 -31.37 -12.90 -4.83
CA SER A 327 -31.70 -13.20 -3.43
C SER A 327 -31.66 -14.69 -3.11
N GLN A 328 -31.78 -15.57 -4.12
CA GLN A 328 -31.63 -17.02 -3.96
C GLN A 328 -30.17 -17.48 -4.02
N LEU A 329 -29.23 -16.59 -4.36
CA LEU A 329 -27.82 -16.91 -4.49
C LEU A 329 -27.05 -16.46 -3.24
N GLY A 330 -26.58 -17.43 -2.45
CA GLY A 330 -25.76 -17.15 -1.27
C GLY A 330 -24.57 -16.25 -1.57
N HIS A 331 -23.88 -16.48 -2.69
CA HIS A 331 -22.76 -15.64 -3.13
C HIS A 331 -23.14 -14.18 -3.35
N ALA A 332 -24.35 -13.87 -3.86
CA ALA A 332 -24.78 -12.49 -4.07
C ALA A 332 -25.10 -11.79 -2.75
N LEU A 333 -25.76 -12.49 -1.82
CA LEU A 333 -26.02 -11.99 -0.47
C LEU A 333 -24.72 -11.77 0.30
N ASP A 334 -23.78 -12.70 0.25
CA ASP A 334 -22.49 -12.59 0.91
C ASP A 334 -21.65 -11.47 0.29
N PHE A 335 -21.74 -11.24 -1.02
CA PHE A 335 -21.13 -10.08 -1.66
C PHE A 335 -21.58 -8.78 -1.00
N VAL A 336 -22.88 -8.60 -0.79
CA VAL A 336 -23.44 -7.39 -0.15
C VAL A 336 -23.00 -7.29 1.31
N LYS A 337 -23.05 -8.40 2.07
CA LYS A 337 -22.59 -8.45 3.47
C LYS A 337 -21.12 -8.08 3.60
N GLU A 338 -20.27 -8.64 2.76
CA GLU A 338 -18.84 -8.36 2.76
C GLU A 338 -18.54 -6.91 2.39
N GLN A 339 -19.23 -6.34 1.40
CA GLN A 339 -19.06 -4.91 1.06
C GLN A 339 -19.45 -4.02 2.24
N TYR A 340 -20.54 -4.34 2.93
CA TYR A 340 -20.95 -3.59 4.12
C TYR A 340 -19.92 -3.74 5.25
N ARG A 341 -19.49 -4.98 5.53
CA ARG A 341 -18.49 -5.31 6.56
C ARG A 341 -17.15 -4.63 6.31
N HIS A 342 -16.73 -4.54 5.05
CA HIS A 342 -15.50 -3.87 4.64
C HIS A 342 -15.67 -2.35 4.49
N ALA A 343 -16.79 -1.79 4.96
CA ALA A 343 -17.09 -0.37 4.96
C ALA A 343 -17.03 0.28 3.56
N LYS A 344 -17.42 -0.46 2.52
CA LYS A 344 -17.41 0.03 1.13
C LYS A 344 -18.78 0.58 0.73
N PRO A 345 -18.85 1.61 -0.13
CA PRO A 345 -20.12 2.15 -0.60
C PRO A 345 -20.99 1.11 -1.31
N ILE A 346 -22.31 1.19 -1.09
CA ILE A 346 -23.32 0.33 -1.69
C ILE A 346 -24.44 1.21 -2.25
N LEU A 347 -24.79 1.00 -3.51
CA LEU A 347 -25.95 1.62 -4.16
C LEU A 347 -26.98 0.54 -4.51
N GLY A 348 -28.23 0.72 -4.07
CA GLY A 348 -29.39 -0.04 -4.54
C GLY A 348 -30.42 0.89 -5.14
N LEU A 349 -30.88 0.59 -6.36
CA LEU A 349 -31.92 1.34 -7.06
C LEU A 349 -33.20 0.52 -7.19
N ALA A 350 -34.35 1.15 -6.95
CA ALA A 350 -35.67 0.54 -7.11
C ALA A 350 -35.77 -0.83 -6.39
N GLU A 351 -36.08 -1.92 -7.11
CA GLU A 351 -36.15 -3.27 -6.54
C GLU A 351 -34.80 -3.77 -6.01
N GLY A 352 -33.67 -3.24 -6.51
CA GLY A 352 -32.32 -3.60 -6.04
C GLY A 352 -32.08 -3.28 -4.57
N VAL A 353 -32.87 -2.37 -4.00
CA VAL A 353 -32.89 -2.10 -2.56
C VAL A 353 -33.27 -3.35 -1.76
N ALA A 354 -34.15 -4.21 -2.28
CA ALA A 354 -34.60 -5.40 -1.56
C ALA A 354 -33.46 -6.42 -1.36
N LEU A 355 -32.49 -6.51 -2.27
CA LEU A 355 -31.32 -7.39 -2.09
C LEU A 355 -30.44 -6.93 -0.92
N ILE A 356 -30.33 -5.62 -0.70
CA ILE A 356 -29.62 -5.03 0.44
C ILE A 356 -30.36 -5.35 1.75
N GLU A 357 -31.68 -5.21 1.74
CA GLU A 357 -32.52 -5.49 2.92
C GLU A 357 -32.50 -6.96 3.30
N GLU A 358 -32.44 -7.85 2.31
CA GLU A 358 -32.30 -9.30 2.53
C GLU A 358 -30.91 -9.66 3.08
N ALA A 359 -29.86 -9.03 2.56
CA ALA A 359 -28.49 -9.37 2.93
C ALA A 359 -28.07 -8.82 4.30
N LEU A 360 -28.60 -7.67 4.72
CA LEU A 360 -28.13 -6.95 5.91
C LEU A 360 -29.14 -7.02 7.07
N PRO A 361 -28.67 -7.16 8.33
CA PRO A 361 -29.55 -7.18 9.49
C PRO A 361 -30.19 -5.80 9.73
N SER A 362 -31.39 -5.77 10.31
CA SER A 362 -32.16 -4.52 10.54
C SER A 362 -31.39 -3.46 11.33
N ARG A 363 -30.47 -3.87 12.23
CA ARG A 363 -29.61 -2.94 12.98
C ARG A 363 -28.66 -2.14 12.08
N ALA A 364 -28.19 -2.73 10.98
CA ALA A 364 -27.36 -2.06 10.00
C ALA A 364 -28.19 -1.05 9.19
N LEU A 365 -29.39 -1.45 8.77
CA LEU A 365 -30.31 -0.64 7.98
C LEU A 365 -30.89 0.56 8.76
N ALA A 366 -31.02 0.46 10.08
CA ALA A 366 -31.58 1.52 10.92
C ALA A 366 -30.60 2.69 11.18
N LYS A 367 -29.30 2.50 10.95
CA LYS A 367 -28.29 3.53 11.20
C LYS A 367 -28.24 4.49 10.02
N LYS A 368 -28.17 5.80 10.29
CA LYS A 368 -27.91 6.79 9.23
C LYS A 368 -26.52 6.52 8.64
N ASP A 369 -26.49 6.22 7.34
CA ASP A 369 -25.30 5.76 6.64
C ASP A 369 -25.19 6.45 5.28
N GLU A 370 -24.18 7.29 5.12
CA GLU A 370 -23.98 8.07 3.89
C GLU A 370 -23.42 7.25 2.72
N GLY A 371 -22.89 6.05 2.99
CA GLY A 371 -22.42 5.15 1.94
C GLY A 371 -23.38 4.01 1.64
N LEU A 372 -24.57 3.96 2.27
CA LEU A 372 -25.61 2.99 1.96
C LEU A 372 -26.75 3.73 1.26
N ILE A 373 -26.66 3.81 -0.06
CA ILE A 373 -27.58 4.59 -0.88
C ILE A 373 -28.70 3.65 -1.34
N MET A 374 -29.85 3.73 -0.65
CA MET A 374 -31.06 2.97 -0.99
C MET A 374 -32.08 3.90 -1.65
N ASP A 375 -32.03 4.03 -2.98
CA ASP A 375 -32.95 4.90 -3.73
C ASP A 375 -34.11 4.10 -4.34
N ARG A 376 -35.25 4.12 -3.66
CA ARG A 376 -36.47 3.42 -4.10
C ARG A 376 -37.21 4.11 -5.25
N LYS A 377 -36.87 5.35 -5.61
CA LYS A 377 -37.62 6.13 -6.61
C LYS A 377 -37.09 5.96 -8.04
N ALA A 378 -36.15 5.03 -8.26
CA ALA A 378 -35.51 4.77 -9.54
C ALA A 378 -34.79 5.98 -10.17
N SER A 379 -34.44 7.01 -9.38
CA SER A 379 -33.75 8.20 -9.88
C SER A 379 -32.24 7.94 -9.98
N THR A 380 -31.81 7.32 -11.08
CA THR A 380 -30.40 6.93 -11.27
C THR A 380 -29.43 8.11 -11.10
N SER A 381 -29.78 9.32 -11.54
CA SER A 381 -28.92 10.50 -11.44
C SER A 381 -28.60 10.92 -9.99
N ASP A 382 -29.60 10.96 -9.09
CA ASP A 382 -29.37 11.40 -7.70
C ASP A 382 -28.65 10.32 -6.89
N GLY A 383 -29.06 9.05 -7.06
CA GLY A 383 -28.39 7.90 -6.47
C GLY A 383 -26.92 7.82 -6.86
N LEU A 384 -26.60 7.98 -8.15
CA LEU A 384 -25.24 7.91 -8.65
C LEU A 384 -24.35 9.07 -8.14
N LYS A 385 -24.90 10.28 -8.01
CA LYS A 385 -24.18 11.42 -7.42
C LYS A 385 -23.81 11.16 -5.96
N LYS A 386 -24.75 10.69 -5.15
CA LYS A 386 -24.50 10.32 -3.75
C LYS A 386 -23.49 9.18 -3.64
N PHE A 387 -23.63 8.17 -4.50
CA PHE A 387 -22.72 7.02 -4.54
C PHE A 387 -21.28 7.41 -4.90
N THR A 388 -21.10 8.27 -5.91
CA THR A 388 -19.78 8.81 -6.29
C THR A 388 -19.14 9.60 -5.15
N LYS A 389 -19.92 10.43 -4.44
CA LYS A 389 -19.47 11.16 -3.25
C LYS A 389 -19.11 10.22 -2.08
N ALA A 390 -19.81 9.11 -1.92
CA ALA A 390 -19.45 8.11 -0.92
C ALA A 390 -18.11 7.43 -1.26
N MET A 391 -17.90 7.08 -2.53
CA MET A 391 -16.64 6.47 -3.00
C MET A 391 -15.43 7.41 -2.91
N SER A 392 -15.61 8.72 -3.06
CA SER A 392 -14.52 9.68 -2.88
C SER A 392 -13.96 9.70 -1.47
N ARG A 393 -14.70 9.19 -0.48
CA ARG A 393 -14.25 9.00 0.91
C ARG A 393 -13.43 7.72 1.12
N HIS A 394 -13.22 6.91 0.07
CA HIS A 394 -12.64 5.57 0.08
C HIS A 394 -13.44 4.51 0.84
N ARG A 395 -13.77 4.74 2.12
CA ARG A 395 -14.56 3.86 2.99
C ARG A 395 -15.52 4.68 3.86
N ILE A 396 -16.37 3.97 4.60
CA ILE A 396 -17.32 4.52 5.59
C ILE A 396 -16.91 4.06 7.00
N PRO A 397 -15.88 4.69 7.61
CA PRO A 397 -15.35 4.29 8.91
C PRO A 397 -16.40 4.14 10.01
N GLU A 398 -17.51 4.88 9.92
CA GLU A 398 -18.61 4.85 10.88
C GLU A 398 -19.33 3.50 10.93
N ARG A 399 -19.14 2.63 9.93
CA ARG A 399 -19.64 1.24 9.93
C ARG A 399 -18.75 0.30 10.70
N GLU A 400 -17.49 0.63 10.87
CA GLU A 400 -16.54 -0.26 11.50
C GLU A 400 -16.82 -0.33 13.01
N VAL A 401 -17.31 -1.49 13.42
CA VAL A 401 -17.57 -1.84 14.81
C VAL A 401 -16.84 -3.14 15.14
N ASP A 402 -16.50 -3.32 16.41
CA ASP A 402 -15.80 -4.49 16.91
C ASP A 402 -16.53 -5.01 18.16
N PRO A 403 -17.15 -6.21 18.11
CA PRO A 403 -17.23 -7.11 16.96
C PRO A 403 -18.09 -6.54 15.82
N PRO A 404 -17.88 -6.97 14.55
CA PRO A 404 -18.67 -6.53 13.40
C PRO A 404 -20.18 -6.72 13.58
N ALA A 405 -20.97 -5.77 13.06
CA ALA A 405 -22.44 -5.81 13.13
C ALA A 405 -23.09 -6.73 12.08
N VAL A 406 -22.33 -7.32 11.18
CA VAL A 406 -22.84 -8.16 10.09
C VAL A 406 -22.08 -9.48 9.99
#